data_AF-A0A7V9J815-F1
#
_entry.id   AF-A0A7V9J815-F1
#
_cell.length_a   1.000
_cell.length_b   1.000
_cell.length_c   1.000
_cell.angle_alpha   90.00
_cell.angle_beta   90.00
_cell.angle_gamma   90.00
#
_symmetry.space_group_name_H-M   'P 1'
#
loop_
_entity.id
_entity.type
_entity.pdbx_description
1 polymer ?
#
loop_
_entity_poly.entity_id
_entity_poly.type
_entity_poly.pdbx_seq_one_letter_code
_entity_poly.pdbx_strand_id
1 'polypeptide(L)' 'LAAQGAEVVRERVVDDGDLVTAGGVTAGIDLALWLVEREWGARLADGIAREMEHERVGGVHRAATGAKASGSPG' A
#
# COMPACT_ATOMS: atom_id res chain seq x y z
N LEU A 1 15.27 7.03 -8.51
CA LEU A 1 13.88 6.96 -7.99
C LEU A 1 13.20 8.34 -8.00
N ALA A 2 13.85 9.44 -7.60
CA ALA A 2 13.27 10.79 -7.68
C ALA A 2 13.08 11.36 -9.11
N ALA A 3 13.66 10.74 -10.15
CA ALA A 3 13.64 11.26 -11.51
C ALA A 3 12.39 10.90 -12.35
N GLN A 4 11.40 10.21 -11.77
CA GLN A 4 10.22 9.70 -12.50
C GLN A 4 8.87 10.19 -11.95
N GLY A 5 8.87 11.22 -11.10
CA GLY A 5 7.64 11.74 -10.47
C GLY A 5 7.14 10.91 -9.29
N ALA A 6 7.96 10.00 -8.74
CA ALA A 6 7.63 9.24 -7.54
C ALA A 6 8.01 10.02 -6.27
N GLU A 7 7.04 10.22 -5.37
CA GLU A 7 7.30 10.69 -4.02
C GLU A 7 7.92 9.55 -3.19
N VAL A 8 9.13 9.75 -2.68
CA VAL A 8 9.81 8.74 -1.87
C VAL A 8 9.34 8.89 -0.43
N VAL A 9 8.33 8.11 -0.06
CA VAL A 9 7.81 8.07 1.30
C VAL A 9 8.48 6.97 2.10
N ARG A 10 8.90 7.26 3.33
CA ARG A 10 9.51 6.29 4.26
C ARG A 10 8.45 5.43 4.97
N GLU A 11 7.33 5.18 4.31
CA GLU A 11 6.27 4.31 4.84
C GLU A 11 6.44 2.90 4.28
N ARG A 12 6.02 1.91 5.07
CA ARG A 12 6.23 0.49 4.70
C ARG A 12 5.38 0.07 3.51
N VAL A 13 4.22 0.69 3.35
CA VAL A 13 3.26 0.46 2.26
C VAL A 13 2.86 1.81 1.65
N VAL A 14 2.92 1.90 0.33
CA VAL A 14 2.41 3.02 -0.46
C VAL A 14 1.30 2.51 -1.37
N ASP A 15 0.13 3.12 -1.26
CA ASP A 15 -1.03 2.87 -2.11
C ASP A 15 -1.36 4.10 -2.96
N ASP A 16 -1.27 3.94 -4.27
CA ASP A 16 -1.67 4.92 -5.31
C ASP A 16 -2.89 4.41 -6.10
N GLY A 17 -3.78 3.65 -5.46
CA GLY A 17 -5.04 3.18 -6.03
C GLY A 17 -4.87 1.99 -6.97
N ASP A 18 -4.27 2.20 -8.15
CA ASP A 18 -4.01 1.15 -9.14
C ASP A 18 -2.67 0.42 -8.94
N LEU A 19 -1.77 1.02 -8.17
CA LEU A 19 -0.47 0.48 -7.81
C LEU A 19 -0.25 0.52 -6.30
N VAL A 20 0.20 -0.61 -5.75
CA VAL A 20 0.52 -0.75 -4.33
C VAL A 20 1.92 -1.34 -4.20
N THR A 21 2.78 -0.69 -3.42
CA THR A 21 4.20 -1.07 -3.28
C THR A 21 4.63 -1.12 -1.82
N ALA A 22 5.65 -1.93 -1.54
CA ALA A 22 6.22 -2.08 -0.20
C ALA A 22 7.75 -1.93 -0.21
N GLY A 23 8.31 -1.34 0.86
CA GLY A 23 9.73 -0.99 0.95
C GLY A 23 10.71 -2.16 1.16
N GLY A 24 10.24 -3.40 1.30
CA GLY A 24 11.07 -4.60 1.49
C GLY A 24 10.25 -5.88 1.72
N VAL A 25 10.91 -7.04 1.78
CA VAL A 25 10.25 -8.37 1.91
C VAL A 25 9.38 -8.48 3.16
N THR A 26 9.86 -7.98 4.30
CA THR A 26 9.11 -7.99 5.56
C THR A 26 7.90 -7.06 5.55
N ALA A 27 7.91 -6.02 4.71
CA ALA A 27 6.76 -5.14 4.50
C ALA A 27 5.69 -5.77 3.58
N GLY A 28 5.95 -6.94 2.99
CA GLY A 28 4.98 -7.68 2.17
C GLY A 28 3.80 -8.23 2.97
N ILE A 29 4.00 -8.54 4.26
CA ILE A 29 2.91 -9.00 5.14
C ILE A 29 1.97 -7.83 5.46
N ASP A 30 2.54 -6.66 5.79
CA ASP A 30 1.75 -5.44 6.02
C ASP A 30 0.97 -5.04 4.76
N LEU A 31 1.59 -5.18 3.57
CA LEU A 31 0.95 -4.97 2.29
C LEU A 31 -0.23 -5.93 2.06
N ALA A 32 -0.04 -7.22 2.31
CA ALA A 32 -1.09 -8.22 2.13
C ALA A 32 -2.27 -7.98 3.08
N LEU A 33 -2.00 -7.68 4.36
CA LEU A 33 -3.04 -7.35 5.33
C LEU A 33 -3.79 -6.06 4.95
N TRP A 34 -3.07 -5.08 4.42
CA TRP A 34 -3.68 -3.85 3.93
C TRP A 34 -4.58 -4.08 2.70
N LEU A 35 -4.17 -4.93 1.76
CA LEU A 35 -5.03 -5.33 0.63
C LEU A 35 -6.28 -6.05 1.14
N VAL A 36 -6.14 -6.91 2.15
CA VAL A 36 -7.30 -7.58 2.73
C VAL A 36 -8.27 -6.57 3.36
N GLU A 37 -7.74 -5.59 4.10
CA GLU A 37 -8.55 -4.53 4.69
C GLU A 37 -9.26 -3.69 3.61
N ARG A 38 -8.58 -3.38 2.50
CA ARG A 38 -9.16 -2.60 1.40
C ARG A 38 -10.33 -3.31 0.73
N GLU A 39 -10.19 -4.60 0.44
CA GLU A 39 -11.16 -5.34 -0.37
C GLU A 39 -12.27 -6.01 0.48
N TRP A 40 -11.97 -6.40 1.72
CA TRP A 40 -12.89 -7.16 2.59
C TRP A 40 -13.10 -6.54 3.98
N GLY A 41 -12.43 -5.42 4.28
CA GLY A 41 -12.61 -4.65 5.51
C GLY A 41 -11.71 -5.07 6.67
N ALA A 42 -11.55 -4.14 7.62
CA ALA A 42 -10.59 -4.25 8.73
C ALA A 42 -10.81 -5.48 9.63
N ARG A 43 -12.06 -5.93 9.82
CA ARG A 43 -12.34 -7.09 10.68
C ARG A 43 -11.67 -8.38 10.18
N LEU A 44 -11.66 -8.59 8.86
CA LEU A 44 -11.03 -9.78 8.28
C LEU A 44 -9.50 -9.66 8.38
N ALA A 45 -8.95 -8.50 8.04
CA ALA A 45 -7.52 -8.22 8.16
C ALA A 45 -7.00 -8.37 9.60
N ASP A 46 -7.77 -7.92 10.60
CA ASP A 46 -7.47 -8.14 12.02
C ASP A 46 -7.48 -9.62 12.42
N GLY A 47 -8.41 -10.40 11.87
CA GLY A 47 -8.48 -11.85 12.10
C GLY A 47 -7.24 -12.57 11.60
N ILE A 48 -6.87 -12.29 10.34
CA ILE A 48 -5.69 -12.90 9.71
C ILE A 48 -4.41 -12.47 10.45
N ALA A 49 -4.26 -11.19 10.81
CA ALA A 49 -3.11 -10.71 11.56
C ALA A 49 -2.94 -11.44 12.90
N ARG A 50 -4.06 -11.67 13.62
CA ARG A 50 -4.05 -12.44 14.88
C ARG A 50 -3.66 -13.89 14.68
N GLU A 51 -4.18 -14.56 13.65
CA GLU A 51 -3.83 -15.96 13.32
C GLU A 51 -2.35 -16.10 12.95
N MET A 52 -1.77 -15.06 12.34
CA MET A 52 -0.35 -15.01 11.98
C MET A 52 0.56 -14.59 13.13
N GLU A 53 0.01 -14.23 14.31
CA GLU A 53 0.74 -13.59 15.41
C GLU A 53 1.54 -12.35 14.96
N HIS A 54 1.04 -11.65 13.94
CA HIS A 54 1.73 -10.52 13.32
C HIS A 54 1.16 -9.20 13.83
N GLU A 55 2.04 -8.36 14.39
CA GLU A 55 1.68 -7.01 14.78
C GLU A 55 1.70 -6.09 13.56
N ARG A 56 0.57 -5.42 13.27
CA ARG A 56 0.51 -4.43 12.19
C ARG A 56 1.24 -3.15 12.61
N VAL A 57 2.52 -3.09 12.29
CA VAL A 57 3.39 -1.95 12.62
C VAL A 57 3.66 -1.11 11.38
N GLY A 58 2.93 -0.02 11.18
CA GLY A 58 3.25 0.95 10.12
C GLY A 58 2.07 1.75 9.61
N GLY A 59 2.33 2.98 9.16
CA GLY A 59 1.36 3.78 8.45
C GLY A 59 1.28 3.33 6.99
N VAL A 60 0.07 3.36 6.42
CA VAL A 60 -0.09 3.26 4.98
C VAL A 60 -0.16 4.68 4.46
N HIS A 61 0.78 5.05 3.60
CA HIS A 61 0.63 6.29 2.88
C HIS A 61 -0.31 6.08 1.70
N ARG A 62 -1.45 6.78 1.74
CA ARG A 62 -2.39 6.82 0.64
C ARG A 62 -2.14 8.11 -0.14
N ALA A 63 -1.73 8.01 -1.40
CA ALA A 63 -1.68 9.18 -2.25
C ALA A 63 -3.11 9.68 -2.46
N ALA A 64 -3.37 10.98 -2.24
CA ALA A 64 -4.65 11.56 -2.58
C ALA A 64 -4.81 11.46 -4.09
N THR A 65 -5.89 10.82 -4.57
CA THR A 65 -6.17 10.59 -6.00
C THR A 65 -5.97 11.88 -6.81
N GLY A 66 -4.78 12.00 -7.40
CA GLY A 66 -4.35 13.13 -8.19
C GLY A 66 -4.15 12.67 -9.61
N ALA A 67 -5.26 12.68 -10.37
CA ALA A 67 -5.34 12.63 -11.83
C ALA A 67 -4.00 12.43 -12.58
N LYS A 68 -3.64 11.18 -12.88
CA LYS A 68 -2.85 10.92 -14.09
C LYS A 68 -3.79 10.98 -15.29
N ALA A 69 -4.11 12.20 -15.68
CA ALA A 69 -4.83 12.51 -16.90
C ALA A 69 -4.03 12.05 -18.13
N SER A 70 -4.75 11.34 -19.00
CA SER A 70 -4.64 11.25 -20.45
C SER A 70 -3.33 10.75 -21.07
N GLY A 71 -3.48 9.71 -21.89
CA GLY A 71 -2.44 9.17 -22.73
C GLY A 71 -1.88 10.18 -23.75
N SER A 72 -0.68 9.85 -24.23
CA SER A 72 -0.11 10.48 -25.41
C SER A 72 -0.99 10.23 -26.64
N PRO A 73 -1.37 11.25 -27.42
CA PRO A 73 -1.43 11.09 -28.86
C PRO A 73 -0.02 11.26 -29.44
N GLY A 74 0.28 10.47 -30.47
CA GLY A 74 1.52 10.55 -31.24
C GLY A 74 1.59 11.74 -32.19
#